data_AF-A0A971H7E8-F1
#
_entry.id   AF-A0A971H7E8-F1
#
_cell.length_a   1.000
_cell.length_b   1.000
_cell.length_c   1.000
_cell.angle_alpha   90.00
_cell.angle_beta   90.00
_cell.angle_gamma   90.00
#
_symmetry.space_group_name_H-M   'P 1'
#
loop_
_entity.id
_entity.type
_entity.pdbx_description
1 polymer ?
#
loop_
_entity_poly.entity_id
_entity_poly.type
_entity_poly.pdbx_seq_one_letter_code
_entity_poly.pdbx_strand_id
1 'polypeptide(L)' 'ENVKSVTAGWYHVLVIDQNDNLITMGYNGNGQLGAGMPQWATGPHVIDL' A
#
# COMPACT_ATOMS: atom_id res chain seq x y z
N GLU A 1 -14.26 -8.44 2.18
CA GLU A 1 -14.14 -7.41 1.15
C GLU A 1 -13.47 -8.01 -0.08
N ASN A 2 -13.81 -7.55 -1.29
CA ASN A 2 -13.25 -8.06 -2.55
C ASN A 2 -12.11 -7.16 -3.03
N VAL A 3 -11.11 -7.75 -3.69
CA VAL A 3 -9.99 -7.03 -4.30
C VAL A 3 -10.36 -6.64 -5.73
N LYS A 4 -10.11 -5.39 -6.11
CA LYS A 4 -10.27 -4.88 -7.48
C LYS A 4 -9.00 -5.04 -8.29
N SER A 5 -7.85 -4.74 -7.69
CA SER A 5 -6.54 -4.90 -8.32
C SER A 5 -5.43 -5.11 -7.30
N VAL A 6 -4.36 -5.79 -7.71
CA VAL A 6 -3.14 -6.00 -6.91
C VAL A 6 -1.90 -5.78 -7.77
N THR A 7 -0.89 -5.13 -7.21
CA THR A 7 0.45 -5.00 -7.80
C THR A 7 1.50 -5.26 -6.72
N ALA A 8 2.52 -6.06 -7.05
CA ALA A 8 3.61 -6.36 -6.15
C ALA A 8 4.96 -5.92 -6.77
N GLY A 9 5.76 -5.24 -5.97
CA GLY A 9 7.18 -5.04 -6.22
C GLY A 9 8.03 -6.07 -5.46
N TRP A 10 9.35 -5.88 -5.47
CA TRP A 10 10.30 -6.84 -4.86
C TRP A 10 10.07 -7.08 -3.36
N TYR A 11 9.66 -6.02 -2.65
CA TYR A 11 9.46 -6.05 -1.19
C TYR A 11 8.21 -5.30 -0.73
N HIS A 12 7.27 -4.98 -1.64
CA HIS A 12 6.06 -4.22 -1.30
C HIS A 12 4.88 -4.64 -2.17
N VAL A 13 3.66 -4.38 -1.70
CA VAL A 13 2.41 -4.66 -2.38
C VAL A 13 1.46 -3.48 -2.26
N LEU A 14 0.72 -3.22 -3.33
CA LEU A 14 -0.36 -2.25 -3.42
C LEU A 14 -1.64 -3.00 -3.79
N VAL A 15 -2.73 -2.70 -3.10
CA VAL A 15 -4.05 -3.29 -3.32
C VAL A 15 -5.06 -2.16 -3.46
N ILE A 16 -5.92 -2.27 -4.47
CA ILE A 16 -7.10 -1.42 -4.60
C ILE A 16 -8.32 -2.29 -4.30
N ASP A 17 -9.15 -1.87 -3.35
CA ASP A 17 -10.40 -2.54 -3.03
C ASP A 17 -11.56 -2.08 -3.95
N GLN A 18 -12.76 -2.62 -3.73
CA GLN A 18 -13.94 -2.25 -4.53
C GLN A 18 -14.49 -0.85 -4.22
N ASN A 19 -14.04 -0.23 -3.13
CA ASN A 19 -14.41 1.11 -2.72
C ASN A 19 -13.38 2.16 -3.19
N ASP A 20 -12.43 1.76 -4.05
CA ASP A 20 -11.32 2.58 -4.54
C ASP A 20 -10.34 3.05 -3.45
N ASN A 21 -10.29 2.35 -2.30
CA ASN A 21 -9.27 2.60 -1.29
C ASN A 21 -7.93 1.97 -1.71
N LEU A 22 -6.83 2.71 -1.48
CA LEU A 22 -5.48 2.21 -1.69
C LEU A 22 -4.90 1.68 -0.38
N ILE A 23 -4.58 0.38 -0.37
CA ILE A 23 -3.88 -0.29 0.74
C ILE A 23 -2.46 -0.57 0.28
N THR A 24 -1.47 -0.12 1.04
CA THR A 24 -0.05 -0.38 0.75
C THR A 24 0.62 -1.08 1.91
N MET A 25 1.49 -2.06 1.61
CA MET A 25 2.20 -2.87 2.62
C MET A 25 3.61 -3.23 2.14
N GLY A 26 4.53 -3.38 3.08
CA GLY A 26 5.89 -3.89 2.84
C GLY A 26 6.99 -2.86 3.09
N TYR A 27 8.16 -3.07 2.49
CA TYR A 27 9.32 -2.20 2.63
C TYR A 27 9.03 -0.82 2.03
N ASN A 28 9.29 0.23 2.82
CA ASN A 28 9.08 1.64 2.43
C ASN A 28 10.37 2.48 2.43
N GLY A 29 11.56 1.86 2.41
CA GLY A 29 12.81 2.62 2.53
C GLY A 29 13.09 3.58 1.39
N ASN A 30 12.39 3.44 0.26
CA ASN A 30 12.46 4.34 -0.89
C ASN A 30 11.18 5.18 -1.08
N GLY A 31 10.23 5.15 -0.14
CA GLY A 31 8.95 5.86 -0.26
C GLY A 31 7.93 5.20 -1.20
N GLN A 32 8.15 3.94 -1.59
CA GLN A 32 7.31 3.22 -2.55
C GLN A 32 5.86 2.97 -2.09
N LEU A 33 5.55 3.17 -0.81
CA LEU A 33 4.19 3.03 -0.29
C LEU A 33 3.35 4.30 -0.45
N GLY A 34 3.95 5.44 -0.84
CA GLY A 34 3.22 6.69 -1.06
C GLY A 34 2.60 7.32 0.21
N ALA A 35 2.84 6.77 1.40
CA ALA A 35 2.21 7.16 2.66
C ALA A 35 2.79 8.41 3.36
N GLY A 36 3.70 9.14 2.71
CA GLY A 36 4.38 10.27 3.32
C GLY A 36 5.43 9.86 4.37
N MET A 37 6.68 10.29 4.12
CA MET A 37 7.90 9.98 4.86
C MET A 37 8.30 8.48 4.93
N PRO A 38 9.61 8.17 4.86
CA PRO A 38 10.14 6.81 4.97
C PRO A 38 10.10 6.36 6.45
N GLN A 39 8.91 6.10 6.96
CA GLN A 39 8.72 5.48 8.26
C GLN A 39 8.17 4.07 8.06
N TRP A 40 8.83 3.10 8.70
CA TRP A 40 8.55 1.68 8.59
C TRP A 40 7.09 1.38 8.96
N ALA A 41 6.25 1.06 7.97
CA ALA A 41 4.88 0.64 8.21
C ALA A 41 4.84 -0.90 8.27
N THR A 42 4.89 -1.46 9.48
CA THR A 42 4.76 -2.92 9.72
C THR A 42 3.30 -3.39 9.73
N GLY A 43 2.35 -2.55 9.31
CA GLY A 43 0.93 -2.87 9.19
C GLY A 43 0.28 -2.20 7.97
N PRO A 44 -0.89 -2.68 7.51
CA PRO A 44 -1.60 -2.10 6.38
C PRO A 44 -1.97 -0.64 6.66
N HIS A 45 -1.60 0.26 5.74
CA HIS A 45 -1.99 1.67 5.79
C HIS A 45 -3.02 1.92 4.68
N VAL A 46 -4.23 2.30 5.08
CA VAL A 46 -5.28 2.77 4.17
C VAL A 46 -5.02 4.24 3.87
N ILE A 47 -4.85 4.59 2.61
CA ILE A 47 -4.78 5.98 2.15
C ILE A 47 -6.14 6.31 1.52
N ASP A 48 -6.92 7.19 2.15
CA ASP A 48 -8.11 7.77 1.56
C ASP A 48 -7.70 8.81 0.50
N LEU A 49 -8.19 8.67 -0.73
CA LEU A 49 -8.00 9.60 -1.85
C LEU A 49 -9.24 10.48 -2.05
#